data_AF-L1L133-F1
#
_entry.id   AF-L1L133-F1
#
_cell.length_a   1.000
_cell.length_b   1.000
_cell.length_c   1.000
_cell.angle_alpha   90.00
_cell.angle_beta   90.00
_cell.angle_gamma   90.00
#
_symmetry.space_group_name_H-M   'P 1'
#
loop_
_entity.id
_entity.type
_entity.pdbx_description
1 polymer ?
#
loop_
_entity_poly.entity_id
_entity_poly.type
_entity_poly.pdbx_seq_one_letter_code
_entity_poly.pdbx_strand_id
1 'polypeptide(L)' 'MSAECALAGRRGHEDQHAQCRQIVDVPLPGASGMLLISRCLCACHRSVVDGGAR' A
#
# COMPACT_ATOMS: atom_id res chain seq x y z
N MET A 1 6.95 3.05 0.36
CA MET A 1 6.12 3.24 1.58
C MET A 1 5.16 4.39 1.29
N SER A 2 3.88 4.27 1.63
CA SER A 2 2.88 5.33 1.35
C SER A 2 3.01 6.51 2.32
N ALA A 3 2.42 7.65 1.96
CA ALA A 3 2.42 8.85 2.79
C ALA A 3 1.62 8.62 4.09
N GLU A 4 0.47 7.95 3.99
CA GLU A 4 -0.39 7.56 5.10
C GLU A 4 0.37 6.72 6.12
N CYS A 5 1.14 5.72 5.66
CA CYS A 5 1.97 4.89 6.53
C CYS A 5 3.17 5.64 7.12
N ALA A 6 3.73 6.60 6.39
CA ALA A 6 4.81 7.45 6.89
C ALA A 6 4.32 8.39 8.01
N LEU A 7 3.09 8.88 7.90
CA LEU A 7 2.44 9.67 8.94
C LEU A 7 2.07 8.82 10.15
N ALA A 8 1.53 7.62 9.95
CA ALA A 8 1.16 6.72 11.03
C ALA A 8 2.33 6.26 11.92
N GLY A 9 3.57 6.36 11.45
CA GLY A 9 4.76 6.16 12.28
C GLY A 9 5.04 7.30 13.28
N ARG A 10 4.29 8.40 13.22
CA ARG A 10 4.42 9.57 14.09
C ARG A 10 3.32 9.56 15.13
N ARG A 11 3.64 10.00 16.35
CA ARG A 11 2.66 10.11 17.44
C ARG A 11 1.49 11.02 17.03
N GLY A 12 0.27 10.59 17.35
CA GLY A 12 -0.97 11.33 17.07
C GLY A 12 -1.49 11.23 15.63
N HIS A 13 -0.91 10.35 14.81
CA HIS A 13 -1.32 10.10 13.43
C HIS A 13 -1.54 8.60 13.16
N GLU A 14 -1.65 7.79 14.21
CA GLU A 14 -1.75 6.33 14.12
C GLU A 14 -2.97 5.87 13.31
N ASP A 15 -4.03 6.70 13.29
CA ASP A 15 -5.26 6.50 12.52
C ASP A 15 -5.06 6.58 11.01
N GLN A 16 -4.03 7.32 10.56
CA GLN A 16 -3.70 7.45 9.14
C GLN A 16 -3.38 6.10 8.50
N HIS A 17 -2.98 5.11 9.31
CA HIS A 17 -2.73 3.77 8.81
C HIS A 17 -3.96 3.13 8.17
N ALA A 18 -5.16 3.35 8.72
CA ALA A 18 -6.41 2.81 8.20
C ALA A 18 -6.82 3.42 6.84
N GLN A 19 -6.18 4.51 6.44
CA GLN A 19 -6.45 5.21 5.19
C GLN A 19 -5.55 4.77 4.03
N CYS A 20 -4.55 3.91 4.28
CA CYS A 20 -3.62 3.48 3.27
C CYS A 20 -4.31 2.68 2.15
N ARG A 21 -4.42 3.27 0.96
CA ARG A 21 -5.01 2.62 -0.23
C ARG A 21 -3.98 2.12 -1.24
N GLN A 22 -2.70 2.39 -1.00
CA GLN A 22 -1.58 2.02 -1.86
C GLN A 22 -1.21 0.52 -1.76
N ILE A 23 -2.20 -0.36 -1.61
CA ILE A 23 -2.08 -1.81 -1.45
C ILE A 23 -2.73 -2.60 -2.58
N VAL A 24 -3.50 -1.92 -3.43
CA VAL A 24 -4.16 -2.48 -4.61
C VAL A 24 -3.70 -1.76 -5.87
N ASP A 25 -3.75 -2.46 -6.99
CA ASP A 25 -3.47 -1.85 -8.29
C ASP A 25 -4.63 -0.92 -8.68
N VAL A 26 -4.30 0.20 -9.31
CA VAL A 26 -5.29 1.19 -9.75
C VAL A 26 -5.45 1.08 -11.27
N PRO A 27 -6.67 0.81 -11.77
CA PRO A 27 -6.94 0.85 -13.21
C PRO A 27 -6.62 2.23 -13.77
N LEU A 28 -5.95 2.30 -14.93
CA LEU A 28 -5.68 3.56 -15.58
C LEU A 28 -6.96 4.07 -16.27
N PRO A 29 -7.53 5.22 -15.88
CA PRO A 29 -8.77 5.70 -16.49
C PRO A 29 -8.59 5.96 -18.00
N GLY A 30 -9.49 5.42 -18.82
CA GLY A 30 -9.48 5.64 -20.28
C GLY A 30 -8.45 4.80 -21.05
N ALA A 31 -7.76 3.87 -20.40
CA ALA A 31 -6.82 2.96 -21.04
C ALA A 31 -7.04 1.51 -20.60
N SER A 32 -6.58 0.56 -21.41
CA SER A 32 -6.57 -0.87 -21.07
C SER A 32 -5.43 -1.27 -20.12
N GLY A 33 -4.73 -0.29 -19.53
CA GLY A 33 -3.54 -0.50 -18.71
C GLY A 33 -3.76 -0.30 -17.22
N MET A 34 -2.75 -0.64 -16.42
CA MET A 34 -2.71 -0.35 -14.97
C MET A 34 -1.80 0.83 -14.70
N LEU A 35 -2.21 1.71 -13.77
CA LEU A 35 -1.34 2.76 -13.27
C LEU A 35 -0.39 2.14 -12.24
N LEU A 36 0.90 2.10 -12.57
CA LEU A 36 1.93 1.55 -11.70
C LEU A 36 2.29 2.56 -10.62
N ILE A 37 1.59 2.51 -9.49
CA ILE A 37 2.06 3.09 -8.23
C ILE A 37 2.90 2.06 -7.49
N SER A 38 4.01 2.49 -6.88
CA SER A 38 4.72 1.63 -5.93
C SER A 38 3.73 1.17 -4.87
N ARG A 39 3.65 -0.10 -4.52
CA ARG A 39 2.83 -0.54 -3.38
C ARG A 39 3.45 -0.07 -2.06
N CYS A 40 2.63 0.07 -1.02
CA CYS A 40 3.14 0.28 0.32
C CYS A 40 3.82 -1.01 0.81
N LEU A 41 5.05 -0.88 1.31
CA LEU A 41 5.88 -2.00 1.77
C LEU A 41 6.12 -1.96 3.29
N CYS A 42 5.31 -1.20 4.04
CA CYS A 42 5.40 -1.21 5.50
C CYS A 42 5.05 -2.60 6.04
N ALA A 43 5.56 -2.97 7.22
CA ALA A 43 5.34 -4.30 7.78
C ALA A 43 3.85 -4.69 7.90
N CYS A 44 2.96 -3.71 8.08
CA CYS A 44 1.51 -3.95 8.18
C CYS A 44 0.84 -4.33 6.86
N HIS A 45 1.42 -3.94 5.72
CA HIS A 45 0.87 -4.17 4.37
C HIS A 45 1.78 -5.00 3.48
N ARG A 46 3.01 -5.25 3.93
CA ARG A 46 3.82 -6.32 3.41
C ARG A 46 3.08 -7.58 3.80
N SER A 47 2.16 -8.01 2.94
CA SER A 47 1.68 -9.39 2.93
C SER A 47 2.93 -10.21 3.14
N VAL A 48 2.97 -10.97 4.23
CA VAL A 48 3.86 -12.13 4.27
C VAL A 48 3.52 -12.86 3.00
N VAL A 49 4.35 -12.67 1.98
CA VAL A 49 4.38 -13.54 0.83
C VAL A 49 5.00 -14.80 1.41
N ASP A 50 4.19 -15.58 2.14
CA ASP A 50 4.50 -16.98 2.39
C ASP A 50 4.60 -17.58 0.99
N GLY A 51 5.84 -17.65 0.51
CA GLY A 51 6.20 -18.33 -0.70
C GLY A 51 5.85 -19.79 -0.52
N GLY A 52 4.65 -20.15 -0.93
CA GLY A 52 4.16 -21.52 -0.94
C GLY A 52 3.69 -21.92 -2.33
N ALA A 53 4.51 -21.71 -3.35
CA ALA A 53 4.38 -22.34 -4.65
C ALA A 53 5.55 -23.30 -4.86
N ARG A 54 5.36 -24.56 -4.46
CA ARG A 54 5.73 -25.79 -5.20
C ARG A 54 5.49 -27.02 -4.35
#